data_AF-A0A1H3ZFU1-F1
#
_entry.id   AF-A0A1H3ZFU1-F1
#
_cell.length_a   1.000
_cell.length_b   1.000
_cell.length_c   1.000
_cell.angle_alpha   90.00
_cell.angle_beta   90.00
_cell.angle_gamma   90.00
#
_symmetry.space_group_name_H-M   'P 1'
#
loop_
_entity.id
_entity.type
_entity.pdbx_description
1 polymer ?
#
loop_
_entity_poly.entity_id
_entity_poly.type
_entity_poly.pdbx_seq_one_letter_code
_entity_poly.pdbx_strand_id
1 'polypeptide(L)'
;MKELTTSKSRHLFEKMSEKVISMTGSPLAFFIALGTIIAWAVSGPIFNYSDTWQLVINTGTTIITFLMVFIIQKSQNKDSKSVQLKLNELIAANKMASNRLIDVESLSEEELDILHKYYCLMVEETKKRVNVHESHSVEEAIGDALSKHEEDLRTRKKKMDQE
;
A
#
# COMPACT_ATOMS: atom_id res chain seq x y z
N MET A 1 23.38 34.40 2.76
CA MET A 1 22.34 34.59 3.80
C MET A 1 20.89 34.30 3.33
N LYS A 2 20.68 33.61 2.20
CA LYS A 2 19.33 33.19 1.70
C LYS A 2 19.01 31.70 1.96
N GLU A 3 19.98 30.88 2.34
CA GLU A 3 19.77 29.44 2.60
C GLU A 3 19.32 29.11 4.03
N LEU A 4 19.59 29.98 5.01
CA LEU A 4 19.21 29.74 6.41
C LEU A 4 17.72 30.05 6.68
N THR A 5 17.08 30.89 5.84
CA THR A 5 15.68 31.29 6.03
C THR A 5 14.69 30.27 5.47
N THR A 6 15.04 29.56 4.40
CA THR A 6 14.22 28.51 3.78
C THR A 6 14.13 27.24 4.61
N SER A 7 15.16 26.92 5.41
CA SER A 7 15.09 25.80 6.38
C SER A 7 14.14 26.13 7.54
N LYS A 8 14.25 27.34 8.10
CA LYS A 8 13.45 27.76 9.26
C LYS A 8 11.95 27.83 8.94
N SER A 9 11.57 28.37 7.77
CA SER A 9 10.16 28.44 7.38
C SER A 9 9.54 27.07 7.12
N ARG A 10 10.27 26.14 6.48
CA ARG A 10 9.83 24.75 6.27
C ARG A 10 9.61 24.02 7.58
N HIS A 11 10.55 24.12 8.50
CA HIS A 11 10.46 23.46 9.81
C HIS A 11 9.35 24.06 10.70
N LEU A 12 9.09 25.38 10.61
CA LEU A 12 7.96 26.01 11.31
C LEU A 12 6.61 25.58 10.72
N PHE A 13 6.50 25.52 9.39
CA PHE A 13 5.30 25.02 8.72
C PHE A 13 5.05 23.56 9.09
N GLU A 14 6.07 22.71 9.08
CA GLU A 14 5.95 21.30 9.48
C GLU A 14 5.45 21.15 10.92
N LYS A 15 6.05 21.86 11.88
CA LYS A 15 5.58 21.83 13.28
C LYS A 15 4.15 22.36 13.44
N MET A 16 3.78 23.39 12.69
CA MET A 16 2.41 23.92 12.70
C MET A 16 1.43 22.91 12.11
N SER A 17 1.72 22.34 10.95
CA SER A 17 0.88 21.34 10.28
C SER A 17 0.69 20.11 11.16
N GLU A 18 1.76 19.57 11.76
CA GLU A 18 1.68 18.43 12.68
C GLU A 18 0.80 18.74 13.89
N LYS A 19 0.95 19.93 14.47
CA LYS A 19 0.14 20.36 15.62
C LYS A 19 -1.31 20.54 15.25
N VAL A 20 -1.60 21.14 14.09
CA VAL A 20 -2.96 21.29 13.57
C VAL A 20 -3.58 19.91 13.37
N ILE A 21 -2.92 19.01 12.65
CA ILE A 21 -3.45 17.65 12.38
C ILE A 21 -3.69 16.86 13.66
N SER A 22 -2.73 16.88 14.59
CA SER A 22 -2.87 16.21 15.88
C SER A 22 -4.05 16.79 16.66
N MET A 23 -4.27 18.10 16.60
CA MET A 23 -5.39 18.74 17.26
C MET A 23 -6.70 18.38 16.58
N THR A 24 -6.83 18.53 15.26
CA THR A 24 -8.06 18.25 14.49
C THR A 24 -8.45 16.76 14.50
N GLY A 25 -7.48 15.85 14.64
CA GLY A 25 -7.73 14.41 14.74
C GLY A 25 -8.15 13.91 16.13
N SER A 26 -8.14 14.78 17.15
CA SER A 26 -8.50 14.41 18.52
C SER A 26 -10.02 14.36 18.73
N PRO A 27 -10.55 13.44 19.55
CA PRO A 27 -11.96 13.42 19.94
C PRO A 27 -12.45 14.75 20.51
N LEU A 28 -11.58 15.47 21.22
CA LEU A 28 -11.92 16.77 21.82
C LEU A 28 -12.16 17.85 20.75
N ALA A 29 -11.42 17.81 19.64
CA ALA A 29 -11.64 18.73 18.53
C ALA A 29 -12.97 18.48 17.80
N PHE A 30 -13.42 17.23 17.71
CA PHE A 30 -14.75 16.91 17.20
C PHE A 30 -15.86 17.58 18.02
N PHE A 31 -15.80 17.48 19.36
CA PHE A 31 -16.80 18.12 20.22
C PHE A 31 -16.75 19.65 20.15
N ILE A 32 -15.56 20.25 20.03
CA ILE A 32 -15.40 21.69 19.81
C ILE A 32 -16.01 22.12 18.47
N ALA A 33 -15.72 21.38 17.39
CA ALA A 33 -16.28 21.66 16.07
C ALA A 33 -17.81 21.53 16.09
N LEU A 34 -18.33 20.46 16.69
CA LEU A 34 -19.77 20.25 16.84
C LEU A 34 -20.42 21.37 17.66
N GLY A 35 -19.83 21.76 18.78
CA GLY A 35 -20.28 22.88 19.61
C GLY A 35 -20.28 24.21 18.85
N THR A 36 -19.30 24.41 17.95
CA THR A 36 -19.21 25.61 17.10
C THR A 36 -20.36 25.65 16.09
N ILE A 37 -20.70 24.51 15.47
CA ILE A 37 -21.85 24.39 14.55
C ILE A 37 -23.16 24.64 15.31
N ILE A 38 -23.32 24.08 16.51
CA ILE A 38 -24.51 24.30 17.34
C ILE A 38 -24.63 25.77 17.74
N ALA A 39 -23.53 26.40 18.18
CA ALA A 39 -23.54 27.83 18.55
C ALA A 39 -23.91 28.73 17.37
N TRP A 40 -23.39 28.42 16.17
CA TRP A 40 -23.78 29.11 14.94
C TRP A 40 -25.27 28.91 14.62
N ALA A 41 -25.78 27.69 14.73
CA ALA A 41 -27.20 27.38 14.50
C ALA A 41 -28.12 28.16 15.48
N VAL A 42 -27.75 28.20 16.77
CA VAL A 42 -28.48 28.94 17.81
C VAL A 42 -28.39 30.46 17.63
N SER A 43 -27.33 30.98 16.98
CA SER A 43 -27.27 32.40 16.63
C SER A 43 -28.19 32.75 15.45
N GLY A 44 -28.64 31.77 14.66
CA GLY A 44 -29.50 31.95 13.48
C GLY A 44 -30.77 32.79 13.72
N PRO A 45 -31.59 32.52 14.75
CA PRO A 45 -32.76 33.32 15.10
C PRO A 45 -32.45 34.80 15.39
N ILE A 46 -31.29 35.12 15.99
CA ILE A 46 -30.88 36.51 16.26
C ILE A 46 -30.63 37.26 14.95
N PHE A 47 -30.09 36.57 13.95
CA PHE A 47 -29.79 37.10 12.62
C PHE A 47 -30.90 36.83 11.60
N ASN A 48 -32.09 36.39 12.03
CA ASN A 48 -33.23 36.02 11.18
C ASN A 48 -32.85 35.05 10.04
N TYR A 49 -31.88 34.17 10.26
CA TYR A 49 -31.35 33.26 9.23
C TYR A 49 -30.95 33.96 7.92
N SER A 50 -30.43 35.20 8.02
CA SER A 50 -30.06 36.02 6.86
C SER A 50 -29.02 35.38 5.94
N ASP A 51 -28.98 35.85 4.70
CA ASP A 51 -27.99 35.43 3.71
C ASP A 51 -26.55 35.66 4.18
N THR A 52 -26.30 36.75 4.92
CA THR A 52 -24.97 37.02 5.50
C THR A 52 -24.58 36.00 6.56
N TRP A 53 -25.53 35.55 7.39
CA TRP A 53 -25.29 34.52 8.41
C TRP A 53 -24.94 33.16 7.79
N GLN A 54 -25.59 32.80 6.68
CA GLN A 54 -25.26 31.58 5.91
C GLN A 54 -23.93 31.73 5.15
N LEU A 55 -23.69 32.91 4.55
CA LEU A 55 -22.47 33.20 3.80
C LEU A 55 -21.23 33.02 4.69
N VAL A 56 -21.26 33.52 5.93
CA VAL A 56 -20.12 33.42 6.86
C VAL A 56 -19.69 31.97 7.08
N ILE A 57 -20.62 31.03 7.31
CA ILE A 57 -20.24 29.63 7.54
C ILE A 57 -19.80 28.93 6.26
N ASN A 58 -20.47 29.20 5.14
CA ASN A 58 -20.14 28.58 3.86
C ASN A 58 -18.76 29.03 3.37
N THR A 59 -18.50 30.34 3.42
CA THR A 59 -17.20 30.90 3.05
C THR A 59 -16.11 30.46 4.03
N GLY A 60 -16.38 30.49 5.33
CA GLY A 60 -15.41 30.07 6.36
C GLY A 60 -15.02 28.61 6.23
N THR A 61 -16.00 27.72 6.09
CA THR A 61 -15.76 26.28 5.94
C THR A 61 -15.02 25.98 4.64
N THR A 62 -15.32 26.69 3.55
CA THR A 62 -14.61 26.53 2.27
C THR A 62 -13.14 26.88 2.39
N ILE A 63 -12.81 28.02 3.02
CA ILE A 63 -11.42 28.44 3.25
C ILE A 63 -10.69 27.42 4.14
N ILE A 64 -11.32 27.01 5.25
CA ILE A 64 -10.73 26.01 6.16
C ILE A 64 -10.47 24.70 5.42
N THR A 65 -11.44 24.22 4.64
CA THR A 65 -11.31 22.98 3.87
C THR A 65 -10.19 23.08 2.85
N PHE A 66 -10.11 24.19 2.12
CA PHE A 66 -9.04 24.43 1.15
C PHE A 66 -7.65 24.39 1.80
N LEU A 67 -7.49 25.07 2.96
CA LEU A 67 -6.25 25.01 3.73
C LEU A 67 -5.95 23.61 4.28
N MET A 68 -6.99 22.91 4.73
CA MET A 68 -6.89 21.56 5.29
C MET A 68 -6.37 20.57 4.25
N VAL A 69 -6.78 20.67 2.98
CA VAL A 69 -6.26 19.82 1.89
C VAL A 69 -4.74 19.91 1.80
N PHE A 70 -4.15 21.11 1.83
CA PHE A 70 -2.69 21.26 1.79
C PHE A 70 -2.00 20.70 3.03
N ILE A 71 -2.59 20.92 4.20
CA ILE A 71 -2.07 20.40 5.48
C ILE A 71 -2.07 18.86 5.46
N ILE A 72 -3.19 18.26 5.06
CA ILE A 72 -3.35 16.80 4.92
C ILE A 72 -2.34 16.26 3.89
N GLN A 73 -2.25 16.85 2.70
CA GLN A 73 -1.30 16.43 1.67
C GLN A 73 0.15 16.49 2.15
N LYS A 74 0.54 17.53 2.90
CA LYS A 74 1.89 17.63 3.48
C LYS A 74 2.17 16.51 4.47
N SER A 75 1.22 16.19 5.36
CA SER A 75 1.38 15.11 6.33
C SER A 75 1.43 13.75 5.67
N GLN A 76 0.48 13.49 4.75
CA GLN A 76 0.44 12.24 4.00
C GLN A 76 1.74 12.04 3.21
N ASN A 77 2.30 13.08 2.58
CA ASN A 77 3.57 12.98 1.88
C ASN A 77 4.74 12.64 2.83
N LYS A 78 4.75 13.18 4.06
CA LYS A 78 5.77 12.85 5.06
C LYS A 78 5.63 11.39 5.53
N ASP A 79 4.40 10.97 5.80
CA ASP A 79 4.12 9.61 6.29
C ASP A 79 4.43 8.56 5.23
N SER A 80 4.05 8.80 3.96
CA SER A 80 4.40 7.92 2.83
C SER A 80 5.90 7.73 2.69
N LYS A 81 6.70 8.81 2.78
CA LYS A 81 8.16 8.72 2.76
C LYS A 81 8.73 7.93 3.93
N SER A 82 8.17 8.09 5.12
CA SER A 82 8.61 7.31 6.29
C SER A 82 8.35 5.82 6.10
N VAL A 83 7.19 5.45 5.53
CA VAL A 83 6.86 4.06 5.20
C VAL A 83 7.83 3.51 4.16
N GLN A 84 8.09 4.24 3.08
CA GLN A 84 9.06 3.86 2.03
C GLN A 84 10.45 3.59 2.62
N LEU A 85 10.99 4.50 3.43
CA LEU A 85 12.29 4.32 4.08
C LEU A 85 12.34 3.08 4.98
N LYS A 86 11.28 2.83 5.75
CA LYS A 86 11.18 1.62 6.60
C LYS A 86 11.15 0.35 5.76
N LEU A 87 10.46 0.34 4.62
CA LEU A 87 10.43 -0.79 3.69
C LEU A 87 11.79 -1.01 3.03
N ASN A 88 12.45 0.08 2.60
CA ASN A 88 13.79 0.02 2.01
C ASN A 88 14.80 -0.60 2.99
N GLU A 89 14.75 -0.24 4.27
CA GLU A 89 15.59 -0.86 5.31
C GLU A 89 15.31 -2.37 5.45
N LEU A 90 14.04 -2.79 5.45
CA LEU A 90 13.67 -4.21 5.53
C LEU A 90 14.12 -5.02 4.31
N ILE A 91 14.04 -4.43 3.11
CA ILE A 91 14.52 -5.06 1.86
C ILE A 91 16.05 -5.17 1.91
N ALA A 92 16.74 -4.08 2.29
CA ALA A 92 18.20 -4.05 2.39
C ALA A 92 18.75 -5.04 3.44
N ALA A 93 18.03 -5.23 4.56
CA ALA A 93 18.40 -6.19 5.60
C ALA A 93 18.16 -7.65 5.19
N ASN A 94 17.30 -7.91 4.20
CA ASN A 94 17.00 -9.26 3.71
C ASN A 94 17.98 -9.67 2.59
N LYS A 95 18.94 -10.54 2.92
CA LYS A 95 19.96 -11.06 1.99
C LYS A 95 19.41 -11.79 0.75
N MET A 96 18.16 -12.25 0.78
CA MET A 96 17.50 -12.94 -0.33
C MET A 96 16.57 -12.02 -1.13
N ALA A 97 16.27 -10.82 -0.62
CA ALA A 97 15.48 -9.85 -1.35
C ALA A 97 16.32 -9.16 -2.43
N SER A 98 15.67 -8.78 -3.52
CA SER A 98 16.34 -8.10 -4.62
C SER A 98 16.49 -6.61 -4.29
N ASN A 99 17.74 -6.17 -4.09
CA ASN A 99 18.07 -4.76 -3.85
C ASN A 99 17.63 -3.81 -4.99
N ARG A 100 17.23 -4.33 -6.14
CA ARG A 100 16.68 -3.53 -7.27
C ARG A 100 15.31 -2.91 -6.97
N LEU A 101 14.64 -3.33 -5.90
CA LEU A 101 13.36 -2.74 -5.44
C LEU A 101 13.57 -1.65 -4.37
N ILE A 102 14.81 -1.44 -3.92
CA ILE A 102 15.14 -0.34 -3.01
C ILE A 102 14.99 0.97 -3.79
N ASP A 103 14.33 1.95 -3.18
CA ASP A 103 14.11 3.29 -3.76
C ASP A 103 13.38 3.26 -5.10
N VAL A 104 12.47 2.29 -5.28
CA VAL A 104 11.66 2.13 -6.50
C VAL A 104 10.77 3.35 -6.78
N GLU A 105 10.42 4.12 -5.75
CA GLU A 105 9.62 5.35 -5.84
C GLU A 105 10.33 6.53 -6.52
N SER A 106 11.65 6.49 -6.65
CA SER A 106 12.44 7.56 -7.29
C SER A 106 12.62 7.36 -8.79
N LEU A 107 12.29 6.16 -9.29
CA LEU A 107 12.36 5.82 -10.71
C LEU A 107 11.36 6.65 -11.53
N SER A 108 11.74 6.95 -12.78
CA SER A 108 10.80 7.48 -13.75
C SER A 108 9.70 6.47 -14.07
N GLU A 109 8.60 6.94 -14.65
CA GLU A 109 7.49 6.06 -15.04
C GLU A 109 7.95 5.02 -16.08
N GLU A 110 8.82 5.41 -17.01
CA GLU A 110 9.42 4.50 -18.00
C GLU A 110 10.35 3.46 -17.35
N GLU A 111 11.19 3.89 -16.41
CA GLU A 111 12.08 2.99 -15.67
C GLU A 111 11.30 1.98 -14.82
N LEU A 112 10.21 2.44 -14.18
CA LEU A 112 9.32 1.61 -13.39
C LEU A 112 8.62 0.55 -14.26
N ASP A 113 8.15 0.92 -15.45
CA ASP A 113 7.54 -0.02 -16.40
C ASP A 113 8.54 -1.08 -16.90
N ILE A 114 9.79 -0.69 -17.17
CA ILE A 114 10.86 -1.63 -17.53
C ILE A 114 11.13 -2.61 -16.38
N LEU A 115 11.23 -2.10 -15.15
CA LEU A 115 11.45 -2.94 -13.97
C LEU A 115 10.28 -3.90 -13.73
N HIS A 116 9.05 -3.41 -13.87
CA HIS A 116 7.84 -4.22 -13.77
C HIS A 116 7.82 -5.35 -14.81
N LYS A 117 8.10 -5.04 -16.09
CA LYS A 117 8.22 -6.04 -17.17
C LYS A 117 9.27 -7.10 -16.86
N TYR A 118 10.45 -6.70 -16.38
CA TYR A 118 11.50 -7.63 -15.98
C TYR A 118 11.03 -8.61 -14.90
N TYR A 119 10.33 -8.13 -13.86
CA TYR A 119 9.78 -8.99 -12.81
C TYR A 119 8.67 -9.91 -13.32
N CYS A 120 7.77 -9.41 -14.16
CA CYS A 120 6.75 -10.24 -14.81
C CYS A 120 7.37 -11.41 -15.59
N LEU A 121 8.41 -11.13 -16.39
CA LEU A 121 9.15 -12.16 -17.11
C LEU A 121 9.80 -13.17 -16.16
N MET A 122 10.45 -12.72 -15.09
CA MET A 122 11.04 -13.65 -14.11
C MET A 122 9.99 -14.53 -13.41
N VAL A 123 8.83 -13.98 -13.07
CA VAL A 123 7.72 -14.75 -12.48
C VAL A 123 7.18 -15.75 -13.49
N GLU A 124 7.02 -15.37 -14.76
CA GLU A 124 6.58 -16.26 -15.82
C GLU A 124 7.58 -17.40 -16.04
N GLU A 125 8.87 -17.11 -16.12
CA GLU A 125 9.93 -18.12 -16.25
C GLU A 125 10.04 -19.03 -15.01
N THR A 126 9.77 -18.51 -13.81
CA THR A 126 9.71 -19.32 -12.59
C THR A 126 8.48 -20.21 -12.60
N LYS A 127 7.31 -19.70 -13.00
CA LYS A 127 6.09 -20.51 -13.17
C LYS A 127 6.28 -21.60 -14.21
N LYS A 128 6.90 -21.31 -15.35
CA LYS A 128 7.25 -22.31 -16.37
C LYS A 128 8.20 -23.36 -15.81
N ARG A 129 9.24 -22.97 -15.07
CA ARG A 129 10.15 -23.93 -14.42
C ARG A 129 9.49 -24.79 -13.35
N VAL A 130 8.59 -24.21 -12.54
CA VAL A 130 7.82 -24.95 -11.53
C VAL A 130 6.80 -25.89 -12.20
N ASN A 131 6.17 -25.47 -13.30
CA ASN A 131 5.21 -26.28 -14.07
C ASN A 131 5.91 -27.41 -14.89
N VAL A 132 7.09 -27.15 -15.45
CA VAL A 132 7.94 -28.17 -16.10
C VAL A 132 8.51 -29.17 -15.07
N HIS A 133 8.47 -28.84 -13.78
CA HIS A 133 8.77 -29.74 -12.67
C HIS A 133 7.52 -30.26 -11.96
N GLU A 134 6.35 -30.28 -12.62
CA GLU A 134 5.28 -31.21 -12.25
C GLU A 134 5.86 -32.62 -12.26
N SER A 135 6.25 -33.03 -11.06
CA SER A 135 6.71 -34.35 -10.74
C SER A 135 5.49 -35.24 -10.89
N HIS A 136 5.60 -36.31 -11.69
CA HIS A 136 4.79 -37.49 -11.41
C HIS A 136 4.87 -37.71 -9.91
N SER A 137 3.72 -37.71 -9.21
CA SER A 137 3.73 -38.01 -7.78
C SER A 137 4.51 -39.31 -7.61
N VAL A 138 5.39 -39.40 -6.61
CA VAL A 138 6.13 -40.64 -6.34
C VAL A 138 5.13 -41.81 -6.22
N GLU A 139 3.93 -41.56 -5.71
CA GLU A 139 2.79 -42.48 -5.69
C GLU A 139 2.32 -42.96 -7.08
N GLU A 140 2.32 -42.08 -8.08
CA GLU A 140 1.87 -42.38 -9.45
C GLU A 140 2.97 -43.14 -10.22
N ALA A 141 4.23 -42.75 -10.06
CA ALA A 141 5.36 -43.47 -10.61
C ALA A 141 5.53 -44.89 -9.99
N ILE A 142 5.29 -45.03 -8.68
CA ILE A 142 5.28 -46.33 -7.99
C ILE A 142 4.04 -47.14 -8.41
N GLY A 143 2.87 -46.51 -8.54
CA GLY A 143 1.64 -47.15 -8.99
C GLY A 143 1.77 -47.76 -10.40
N ASP A 144 2.37 -47.03 -11.33
CA ASP A 144 2.64 -47.50 -12.69
C ASP A 144 3.71 -48.61 -12.75
N ALA A 145 4.71 -48.56 -11.87
CA ALA A 145 5.70 -49.62 -11.77
C ALA A 145 5.11 -50.91 -11.18
N LEU A 146 4.25 -50.79 -10.16
CA LEU A 146 3.57 -51.92 -9.54
C LEU A 146 2.54 -52.57 -10.46
N SER A 147 1.75 -51.77 -11.19
CA SER A 147 0.77 -52.30 -12.15
C SER A 147 1.43 -53.08 -13.28
N LYS A 148 2.53 -52.55 -13.84
CA LYS A 148 3.35 -53.26 -14.85
C LYS A 148 3.96 -54.55 -14.29
N HIS A 149 4.46 -54.53 -13.06
CA HIS A 149 5.02 -55.73 -12.43
C HIS A 149 3.95 -56.79 -12.16
N GLU A 150 2.73 -56.40 -11.80
CA GLU A 150 1.62 -57.33 -11.59
C GLU A 150 1.12 -57.93 -12.91
N GLU A 151 1.05 -57.15 -13.99
CA GLU A 151 0.73 -57.65 -15.33
C GLU A 151 1.79 -58.63 -15.84
N ASP A 152 3.08 -58.35 -15.66
CA ASP A 152 4.16 -59.25 -16.06
C ASP A 152 4.10 -60.58 -15.30
N LEU A 153 3.81 -60.55 -14.00
CA LEU A 153 3.64 -61.77 -13.19
C LEU A 153 2.42 -62.58 -13.65
N ARG A 154 1.29 -61.93 -13.94
CA ARG A 154 0.08 -62.59 -14.47
C ARG A 154 0.35 -63.23 -15.83
N THR A 155 1.14 -62.57 -16.68
CA THR A 155 1.49 -63.05 -18.01
C THR A 155 2.43 -64.26 -17.95
N ARG A 156 3.41 -64.24 -17.03
CA ARG A 156 4.30 -65.38 -16.78
C ARG A 156 3.56 -66.58 -16.21
N LYS A 157 2.63 -66.36 -15.26
CA LYS A 157 1.83 -67.44 -14.67
C LYS A 157 0.95 -68.15 -15.71
N LYS A 158 0.26 -67.38 -16.58
CA LYS A 158 -0.51 -67.96 -17.68
C LYS A 158 0.31 -68.82 -18.65
N LYS A 159 1.58 -68.49 -18.86
CA LYS A 159 2.48 -69.28 -19.70
C LYS A 159 2.87 -70.61 -19.04
N MET A 160 3.09 -70.62 -17.72
CA MET A 160 3.41 -71.85 -16.99
C MET A 160 2.21 -72.78 -16.83
N ASP A 161 0.98 -72.25 -16.79
CA ASP A 161 -0.24 -73.07 -16.68
C ASP A 161 -0.70 -73.67 -18.04
N GLN A 162 -0.04 -73.32 -19.15
CA GLN A 162 -0.33 -73.81 -20.51
C GLN A 162 0.70 -74.82 -21.05
N GLU A 163 1.77 -75.12 -20.29
CA GLU A 163 2.74 -76.21 -20.55
C GLU A 163 2.43 -77.43 -19.69
#